data_AF-A0A3B9YSZ5-F1
#
_entry.id   AF-A0A3B9YSZ5-F1
#
_cell.length_a   1.000
_cell.length_b   1.000
_cell.length_c   1.000
_cell.angle_alpha   90.00
_cell.angle_beta   90.00
_cell.angle_gamma   90.00
#
_symmetry.space_group_name_H-M   'P 1'
#
loop_
_entity.id
_entity.type
_entity.pdbx_description
1 polymer ?
#
loop_
_entity_poly.entity_id
_entity_poly.type
_entity_poly.pdbx_seq_one_letter_code
_entity_poly.pdbx_strand_id
1 'polypeptide(L)'
;MGRAWVCIALLAAGLGLPVLAEPVSDPGPPYTDEQFLAISKQRISNEQFVEMLPDWWGRAPKYLKDRIKSIPSERWWAVIVCNIQGYSKLEDGGYAPRAIKCEDEFMASQKRGAKSWSADGKWVGPSEACIKRDKRSQWGELVCD
;
A
#
# COMPACT_ATOMS: atom_id res chain seq x y z
N MET A 1 42.39 51.68 28.62
CA MET A 1 42.30 50.48 27.75
C MET A 1 42.23 49.27 28.64
N GLY A 2 41.15 48.49 28.59
CA GLY A 2 40.94 47.30 29.42
C GLY A 2 39.52 46.80 29.23
N ARG A 3 39.30 45.98 28.19
CA ARG A 3 37.98 45.48 27.78
C ARG A 3 37.60 44.29 28.66
N ALA A 4 36.40 44.40 29.25
CA ALA A 4 35.71 43.33 29.97
C ALA A 4 35.39 42.16 29.02
N TRP A 5 35.67 40.94 29.47
CA TRP A 5 35.27 39.71 28.78
C TRP A 5 33.91 39.26 29.32
N VAL A 6 32.88 39.33 28.48
CA VAL A 6 31.56 38.75 28.74
C VAL A 6 31.53 37.38 28.06
N CYS A 7 31.50 36.30 28.85
CA CYS A 7 31.22 34.96 28.37
C CYS A 7 29.70 34.83 28.15
N ILE A 8 29.25 34.91 26.90
CA ILE A 8 27.86 34.58 26.52
C ILE A 8 27.76 33.07 26.40
N ALA A 9 26.98 32.45 27.29
CA ALA A 9 26.60 31.05 27.22
C ALA A 9 25.68 30.82 26.01
N LEU A 10 26.14 30.02 25.04
CA LEU A 10 25.30 29.50 23.95
C LEU A 10 24.51 28.30 24.47
N LEU A 11 23.30 28.57 24.95
CA LEU A 11 22.22 27.59 25.07
C LEU A 11 21.72 27.25 23.66
N ALA A 12 22.29 26.19 23.07
CA ALA A 12 21.73 25.58 21.87
C ALA A 12 20.43 24.86 22.26
N ALA A 13 19.31 25.57 22.12
CA ALA A 13 17.99 24.98 22.18
C ALA A 13 17.86 23.96 21.03
N GLY A 14 17.82 22.68 21.39
CA GLY A 14 17.48 21.59 20.49
C GLY A 14 16.04 21.75 20.01
N LEU A 15 15.86 22.47 18.91
CA LEU A 15 14.64 22.42 18.12
C LEU A 15 14.64 21.06 17.42
N GLY A 16 13.90 20.11 18.00
CA GLY A 16 13.55 18.86 17.36
C GLY A 16 12.78 19.17 16.08
N LEU A 17 13.47 19.13 14.95
CA LEU A 17 12.81 19.04 13.66
C LEU A 17 11.99 17.75 13.66
N PRO A 18 10.71 17.77 13.24
CA PRO A 18 10.01 16.54 12.97
C PRO A 18 10.83 15.79 11.93
N VAL A 19 11.32 14.60 12.29
CA VAL A 19 11.89 13.66 11.34
C VAL A 19 10.78 13.36 10.34
N LEU A 20 10.82 14.06 9.20
CA LEU A 20 10.02 13.70 8.04
C LEU A 20 10.45 12.27 7.70
N ALA A 21 9.54 11.31 7.89
CA ALA A 21 9.76 9.93 7.49
C ALA A 21 10.25 9.95 6.04
N GLU A 22 11.49 9.48 5.81
CA GLU A 22 12.05 9.47 4.47
C GLU A 22 11.10 8.69 3.55
N PRO A 23 10.76 9.22 2.36
CA PRO A 23 9.94 8.49 1.42
C PRO A 23 10.66 7.19 1.11
N VAL A 24 10.03 6.05 1.38
CA VAL A 24 10.66 4.76 1.08
C VAL A 24 10.93 4.69 -0.40
N SER A 25 12.22 4.59 -0.72
CA SER A 25 12.71 4.41 -2.07
C SER A 25 12.10 3.13 -2.62
N ASP A 26 11.18 3.28 -3.57
CA ASP A 26 10.59 2.19 -4.31
C ASP A 26 11.34 2.06 -5.64
N PRO A 27 12.21 1.06 -5.79
CA PRO A 27 13.03 0.91 -7.00
C PRO A 27 12.21 0.53 -8.24
N GLY A 28 10.93 0.19 -8.08
CA GLY A 28 10.13 -0.43 -9.12
C GLY A 28 10.52 -1.89 -9.38
N PRO A 29 9.70 -2.63 -10.15
CA PRO A 29 10.02 -3.99 -10.54
C PRO A 29 11.19 -4.03 -11.56
N PRO A 30 11.97 -5.13 -11.61
CA PRO A 30 11.84 -6.32 -10.79
C PRO A 30 12.43 -6.14 -9.39
N TYR A 31 11.70 -6.58 -8.37
CA TYR A 31 12.14 -6.54 -6.97
C TYR A 31 12.97 -7.77 -6.60
N THR A 32 13.87 -7.62 -5.61
CA THR A 32 14.44 -8.75 -4.85
C THR A 32 13.51 -9.16 -3.70
N ASP A 33 13.77 -10.32 -3.09
CA ASP A 33 13.04 -10.76 -1.90
C ASP A 33 13.26 -9.78 -0.73
N GLU A 34 14.49 -9.28 -0.58
CA GLU A 34 14.86 -8.30 0.45
C GLU A 34 14.14 -6.97 0.23
N GLN A 35 14.08 -6.49 -1.01
CA GLN A 35 13.35 -5.26 -1.35
C GLN A 35 11.85 -5.41 -1.11
N PHE A 36 11.26 -6.54 -1.51
CA PHE A 36 9.86 -6.84 -1.24
C PHE A 36 9.57 -6.79 0.27
N LEU A 37 10.34 -7.52 1.09
CA LEU A 37 10.12 -7.57 2.54
C LEU A 37 10.37 -6.21 3.21
N ALA A 38 11.37 -5.45 2.76
CA ALA A 38 11.72 -4.15 3.34
C ALA A 38 10.59 -3.11 3.18
N ILE A 39 9.96 -3.06 2.01
CA ILE A 39 8.97 -2.01 1.70
C ILE A 39 7.53 -2.48 1.87
N SER A 40 7.28 -3.78 2.03
CA SER A 40 5.93 -4.33 2.15
C SER A 40 5.12 -3.74 3.29
N LYS A 41 5.75 -3.37 4.42
CA LYS A 41 5.07 -2.74 5.56
C LYS A 41 4.32 -1.45 5.18
N GLN A 42 4.78 -0.77 4.13
CA GLN A 42 4.21 0.50 3.68
C GLN A 42 3.33 0.34 2.44
N ARG A 43 3.36 -0.83 1.79
CA ARG A 43 2.66 -1.10 0.53
C ARG A 43 1.47 -2.05 0.72
N ILE A 44 1.48 -2.87 1.77
CA ILE A 44 0.39 -3.79 2.10
C ILE A 44 -0.48 -3.13 3.18
N SER A 45 -1.76 -2.95 2.87
CA SER A 45 -2.72 -2.24 3.74
C SER A 45 -3.24 -3.06 4.93
N ASN A 46 -2.93 -4.35 5.00
CA ASN A 46 -3.35 -5.21 6.10
C ASN A 46 -2.23 -5.35 7.13
N GLU A 47 -2.33 -4.58 8.22
CA GLU A 47 -1.34 -4.54 9.30
C GLU A 47 -1.10 -5.92 9.94
N GLN A 48 -2.17 -6.69 10.17
CA GLN A 48 -2.07 -8.04 10.73
C GLN A 48 -1.30 -8.99 9.81
N PHE A 49 -1.53 -8.88 8.50
CA PHE A 49 -0.81 -9.69 7.52
C PHE A 49 0.68 -9.30 7.44
N VAL A 50 1.00 -8.01 7.60
CA VAL A 50 2.37 -7.52 7.58
C VAL A 50 3.21 -8.14 8.70
N GLU A 51 2.62 -8.41 9.86
CA GLU A 51 3.31 -9.08 10.97
C GLU A 51 3.72 -10.52 10.64
N MET A 52 2.85 -11.26 9.94
CA MET A 52 3.12 -12.65 9.52
C MET A 52 3.80 -12.75 8.14
N LEU A 53 4.09 -11.62 7.50
CA LEU A 53 4.59 -11.57 6.13
C LEU A 53 5.90 -12.34 5.93
N PRO A 54 6.93 -12.24 6.80
CA PRO A 54 8.19 -12.97 6.59
C PRO A 54 7.98 -14.49 6.54
N ASP A 55 7.18 -15.04 7.46
CA ASP A 55 6.88 -16.47 7.56
C ASP A 55 5.98 -16.95 6.42
N TRP A 56 5.02 -16.11 6.01
CA TRP A 56 4.20 -16.38 4.83
C TRP A 56 5.05 -16.37 3.56
N TRP A 57 5.93 -15.37 3.40
CA TRP A 57 6.83 -15.25 2.26
C TRP A 57 7.78 -16.45 2.19
N GLY A 58 8.31 -16.93 3.32
CA GLY A 58 9.13 -18.15 3.36
C GLY A 58 8.44 -19.37 2.74
N ARG A 59 7.12 -19.48 2.88
CA ARG A 59 6.29 -20.60 2.39
C ARG A 59 5.61 -20.33 1.03
N ALA A 60 5.60 -19.09 0.56
CA ALA A 60 4.91 -18.72 -0.66
C ALA A 60 5.46 -19.49 -1.87
N PRO A 61 4.59 -20.02 -2.75
CA PRO A 61 5.05 -20.73 -3.96
C PRO A 61 5.92 -19.84 -4.84
N LYS A 62 6.94 -20.43 -5.49
CA LYS A 62 7.89 -19.68 -6.34
C LYS A 62 7.18 -18.81 -7.38
N TYR A 63 6.16 -19.35 -8.05
CA TYR A 63 5.44 -18.61 -9.08
C TYR A 63 4.79 -17.32 -8.55
N LEU A 64 4.31 -17.35 -7.30
CA LEU A 64 3.65 -16.21 -6.67
C LEU A 64 4.69 -15.15 -6.32
N LYS A 65 5.85 -15.57 -5.80
CA LYS A 65 6.98 -14.67 -5.55
C LYS A 65 7.45 -14.00 -6.83
N ASP A 66 7.63 -14.77 -7.90
CA ASP A 66 8.04 -14.24 -9.20
C ASP A 66 7.04 -13.21 -9.72
N ARG A 67 5.73 -13.48 -9.62
CA ARG A 67 4.66 -12.54 -10.00
C ARG A 67 4.73 -11.24 -9.20
N ILE A 68 4.79 -11.34 -7.88
CA ILE A 68 4.79 -10.18 -6.98
C ILE A 68 6.01 -9.30 -7.28
N LYS A 69 7.18 -9.92 -7.49
CA LYS A 69 8.41 -9.20 -7.80
C LYS A 69 8.43 -8.59 -9.20
N SER A 70 7.59 -9.06 -10.12
CA SER A 70 7.55 -8.53 -11.50
C SER A 70 6.53 -7.41 -11.72
N ILE A 71 5.74 -7.04 -10.71
CA ILE A 71 4.68 -6.03 -10.85
C ILE A 71 4.92 -4.83 -9.92
N PRO A 72 4.34 -3.66 -10.24
CA PRO A 72 4.38 -2.50 -9.36
C PRO A 72 3.86 -2.78 -7.94
N SER A 73 4.45 -2.14 -6.93
CA SER A 73 4.21 -2.42 -5.51
C SER A 73 2.77 -2.16 -5.06
N GLU A 74 2.06 -1.23 -5.71
CA GLU A 74 0.65 -0.94 -5.43
C GLU A 74 -0.29 -2.11 -5.74
N ARG A 75 0.17 -3.11 -6.52
CA ARG A 75 -0.63 -4.30 -6.89
C ARG A 75 -0.34 -5.51 -6.02
N TRP A 76 0.67 -5.48 -5.15
CA TRP A 76 1.08 -6.65 -4.38
C TRP A 76 -0.05 -7.22 -3.53
N TRP A 77 -0.76 -6.36 -2.79
CA TRP A 77 -1.83 -6.83 -1.91
C TRP A 77 -2.98 -7.47 -2.70
N ALA A 78 -3.33 -6.93 -3.86
CA ALA A 78 -4.34 -7.51 -4.74
C ALA A 78 -3.94 -8.94 -5.18
N VAL A 79 -2.70 -9.12 -5.61
CA VAL A 79 -2.17 -10.45 -6.00
C VAL A 79 -2.19 -11.43 -4.83
N ILE A 80 -1.72 -11.00 -3.65
CA ILE A 80 -1.65 -11.83 -2.45
C ILE A 80 -3.07 -12.28 -2.04
N VAL A 81 -4.02 -11.34 -1.93
CA VAL A 81 -5.40 -11.64 -1.53
C VAL A 81 -6.07 -12.56 -2.52
N CYS A 82 -5.98 -12.27 -3.81
CA CYS A 82 -6.59 -13.12 -4.84
C CYS A 82 -5.99 -14.52 -4.84
N ASN A 83 -4.68 -14.66 -4.60
CA ASN A 83 -4.05 -15.96 -4.46
C ASN A 83 -4.56 -16.72 -3.21
N ILE A 84 -4.65 -16.05 -2.06
CA ILE A 84 -5.20 -16.63 -0.81
C ILE A 84 -6.64 -17.10 -1.00
N GLN A 85 -7.43 -16.37 -1.79
CA GLN A 85 -8.81 -16.73 -2.15
C GLN A 85 -8.92 -17.88 -3.17
N GLY A 86 -7.79 -18.47 -3.60
CA GLY A 86 -7.76 -19.60 -4.52
C GLY A 86 -7.71 -19.21 -6.00
N TYR A 87 -7.56 -17.93 -6.33
CA TYR A 87 -7.28 -17.49 -7.70
C TYR A 87 -5.79 -17.61 -8.00
N SER A 88 -5.35 -18.84 -8.29
CA SER A 88 -3.94 -19.18 -8.51
C SER A 88 -3.57 -19.34 -9.99
N LYS A 89 -2.28 -19.64 -10.22
CA LYS A 89 -1.76 -20.11 -11.50
C LYS A 89 -2.49 -21.38 -11.94
N LEU A 90 -2.71 -21.53 -13.25
CA LEU A 90 -3.21 -22.75 -13.87
C LEU A 90 -2.09 -23.79 -13.99
N GLU A 91 -2.45 -25.07 -14.10
CA GLU A 91 -1.50 -26.18 -14.23
C GLU A 91 -0.61 -26.05 -15.48
N ASP A 92 -1.10 -25.38 -16.52
CA ASP A 92 -0.42 -25.17 -17.82
C ASP A 92 0.65 -24.06 -17.82
N GLY A 93 0.89 -23.40 -16.68
CA GLY A 93 1.85 -22.32 -16.62
C GLY A 93 1.25 -20.92 -16.78
N GLY A 94 -0.02 -20.79 -17.17
CA GLY A 94 -0.74 -19.52 -17.29
C GLY A 94 -1.35 -19.05 -15.97
N TYR A 95 -1.85 -17.81 -15.93
CA TYR A 95 -2.70 -17.36 -14.81
C TYR A 95 -4.15 -17.66 -15.13
N ALA A 96 -4.91 -18.11 -14.14
CA ALA A 96 -6.35 -18.24 -14.32
C ALA A 96 -6.87 -16.85 -14.75
N PRO A 97 -7.65 -16.72 -15.84
CA PRO A 97 -8.27 -15.44 -16.21
C PRO A 97 -9.04 -14.80 -15.04
N ARG A 98 -9.53 -15.65 -14.12
CA ARG A 98 -10.17 -15.26 -12.86
C ARG A 98 -9.22 -14.56 -11.86
N ALA A 99 -7.93 -14.88 -11.85
CA ALA A 99 -6.93 -14.21 -11.00
C ALA A 99 -6.70 -12.78 -11.45
N ILE A 100 -6.50 -12.53 -12.75
CA ILE A 100 -6.38 -11.17 -13.29
C ILE A 100 -7.64 -10.36 -13.00
N LYS A 101 -8.80 -10.96 -13.27
CA LYS A 101 -10.10 -10.32 -12.99
C LYS A 101 -10.24 -9.95 -11.52
N CYS A 102 -9.92 -10.87 -10.60
CA CYS A 102 -9.97 -10.60 -9.16
C CYS A 102 -9.06 -9.42 -8.78
N GLU A 103 -7.82 -9.40 -9.28
CA GLU A 103 -6.88 -8.32 -8.96
C GLU A 103 -7.35 -6.97 -9.48
N ASP A 104 -7.88 -6.90 -10.71
CA ASP A 104 -8.37 -5.66 -11.29
C ASP A 104 -9.63 -5.16 -10.59
N GLU A 105 -10.56 -6.06 -10.24
CA GLU A 105 -11.75 -5.71 -9.46
C GLU A 105 -11.38 -5.22 -8.05
N PHE A 106 -10.38 -5.85 -7.41
CA PHE A 106 -9.84 -5.42 -6.11
C PHE A 106 -9.23 -4.03 -6.20
N MET A 107 -8.40 -3.76 -7.21
CA MET A 107 -7.78 -2.46 -7.43
C MET A 107 -8.83 -1.38 -7.74
N ALA A 108 -9.85 -1.71 -8.54
CA ALA A 108 -10.96 -0.80 -8.81
C ALA A 108 -11.74 -0.48 -7.53
N SER A 109 -11.99 -1.48 -6.67
CA SER A 109 -12.66 -1.28 -5.39
C SER A 109 -11.86 -0.37 -4.45
N GLN A 110 -10.54 -0.59 -4.31
CA GLN A 110 -9.69 0.28 -3.52
C GLN A 110 -9.71 1.74 -4.02
N LYS A 111 -9.66 1.96 -5.34
CA LYS A 111 -9.76 3.31 -5.92
C LYS A 111 -11.11 3.96 -5.65
N ARG A 112 -12.21 3.21 -5.70
CA ARG A 112 -13.54 3.72 -5.33
C ARG A 112 -13.59 4.11 -3.85
N GLY A 113 -13.07 3.25 -2.98
CA GLY A 113 -12.98 3.51 -1.54
C GLY A 113 -12.18 4.76 -1.21
N ALA A 114 -11.05 4.99 -1.88
CA ALA A 114 -10.18 6.14 -1.66
C ALA A 114 -10.90 7.49 -1.82
N LYS A 115 -11.89 7.60 -2.73
CA LYS A 115 -12.70 8.81 -2.91
C LYS A 115 -13.61 9.14 -1.71
N SER A 116 -13.81 8.19 -0.81
CA SER A 116 -14.64 8.34 0.40
C SER A 116 -13.83 8.79 1.62
N TRP A 117 -12.54 9.06 1.45
CA TRP A 117 -11.63 9.56 2.50
C TRP A 117 -11.03 10.90 2.09
N SER A 118 -10.91 11.83 3.04
CA SER A 118 -10.15 13.07 2.85
C SER A 118 -8.63 12.79 2.90
N ALA A 119 -7.84 13.76 2.44
CA ALA A 119 -6.37 13.66 2.45
C ALA A 119 -5.78 13.50 3.86
N ASP A 120 -6.47 13.98 4.90
CA ASP A 120 -6.11 13.81 6.32
C ASP A 120 -6.68 12.51 6.93
N GLY A 121 -7.21 11.59 6.11
CA GLY A 121 -7.63 10.25 6.55
C GLY A 121 -8.98 10.21 7.27
N LYS A 122 -9.82 11.24 7.13
CA LYS A 122 -11.18 11.22 7.70
C LYS A 122 -12.17 10.65 6.69
N TRP A 123 -13.12 9.86 7.18
CA TRP A 123 -14.24 9.42 6.36
C TRP A 123 -15.09 10.62 5.96
N VAL A 124 -15.19 10.88 4.66
CA VAL A 124 -16.07 11.93 4.10
C VAL A 124 -17.31 11.34 3.44
N GLY A 125 -17.30 10.04 3.15
CA GLY A 125 -18.42 9.34 2.54
C GLY A 125 -18.75 9.79 1.10
N PRO A 126 -19.85 9.30 0.53
CA PRO A 126 -20.30 9.68 -0.80
C PRO A 126 -20.83 11.12 -0.81
N SER A 127 -20.53 11.88 -1.86
CA SER A 127 -21.09 13.22 -2.04
C SER A 127 -22.60 13.18 -2.22
N GLU A 128 -23.31 14.27 -1.89
CA GLU A 128 -24.76 14.39 -2.11
C GLU A 128 -25.13 14.13 -3.59
N ALA A 129 -24.30 14.60 -4.51
CA ALA A 129 -24.47 14.34 -5.94
C ALA A 129 -24.38 12.85 -6.29
N CYS A 130 -23.46 12.10 -5.65
CA CYS A 130 -23.37 10.66 -5.83
C CYS A 130 -24.61 9.95 -5.29
N ILE A 131 -25.03 10.30 -4.06
CA ILE A 131 -26.22 9.72 -3.43
C ILE A 131 -27.44 9.93 -4.32
N LYS A 132 -27.63 11.15 -4.84
CA LYS A 132 -28.75 11.49 -5.72
C LYS A 132 -28.74 10.75 -7.06
N ARG A 133 -27.55 10.40 -7.59
CA ARG A 133 -27.40 9.61 -8.82
C ARG A 133 -27.82 8.15 -8.63
N ASP A 134 -27.64 7.61 -7.42
CA ASP A 134 -27.98 6.23 -7.01
C ASP A 134 -27.51 5.13 -8.00
N LYS A 135 -26.36 5.34 -8.63
CA LYS A 135 -25.77 4.34 -9.53
C LYS A 135 -25.15 3.23 -8.69
N ARG A 136 -25.51 1.98 -8.94
CA ARG A 136 -24.99 0.82 -8.21
C ARG A 136 -24.22 -0.15 -9.10
N SER A 137 -23.24 -0.83 -8.51
CA SER A 137 -22.56 -1.95 -9.17
C SER A 137 -23.47 -3.18 -9.19
N GLN A 138 -23.06 -4.24 -9.91
CA GLN A 138 -23.76 -5.53 -9.88
C GLN A 138 -23.86 -6.16 -8.47
N TRP A 139 -23.06 -5.67 -7.53
CA TRP A 139 -23.01 -6.12 -6.13
C TRP A 139 -23.78 -5.20 -5.17
N GLY A 140 -24.49 -4.18 -5.69
CA GLY A 140 -25.27 -3.22 -4.89
C GLY A 140 -24.47 -2.08 -4.26
N GLU A 141 -23.15 -2.02 -4.48
CA GLU A 141 -22.28 -0.94 -4.01
C GLU A 141 -22.62 0.38 -4.70
N LEU A 142 -22.71 1.47 -3.95
CA LEU A 142 -22.88 2.81 -4.53
C LEU A 142 -21.61 3.21 -5.30
N VAL A 143 -21.78 3.55 -6.57
CA VAL A 143 -20.70 3.89 -7.50
C VAL A 143 -20.64 5.42 -7.60
N CYS A 144 -19.59 6.02 -7.03
CA CYS A 144 -19.38 7.47 -6.94
C CYS A 144 -18.27 8.03 -7.84
N ASP A 145 -17.76 7.21 -8.76
CA ASP A 145 -16.77 7.63 -9.74
C ASP A 145 -17.34 8.33 -10.98
#